data_AF-A0AAW9ISQ4-F1
#
_entry.id   AF-A0AAW9ISQ4-F1
#
_cell.length_a   1.000
_cell.length_b   1.000
_cell.length_c   1.000
_cell.angle_alpha   90.00
_cell.angle_beta   90.00
_cell.angle_gamma   90.00
#
_symmetry.space_group_name_H-M   'P 1'
#
loop_
_entity.id
_entity.type
_entity.pdbx_description
1 polymer ?
#
loop_
_entity_poly.entity_id
_entity_poly.type
_entity_poly.pdbx_seq_one_letter_code
_entity_poly.pdbx_strand_id
1 'polypeptide(L)'
;GVDGCNLSNYNVTEILVDSKGEIYIATEDGLNIYNKDRDNFERLYNSSEEKSSLSSQFVYSIVEDSYGNLWVGTEDGLNKIVNSSKEIIKYYSNESVNSISDNFIFKLYADKSDNLWIGTYSGGLNKLNLKTNEIETFINDPKKDSSIPGNFVRY
;
A
#
# COMPACT_ATOMS: atom_id res chain seq x y z
N GLY A 1 20.11 4.64 29.66
CA GLY A 1 19.26 3.54 29.21
C GLY A 1 17.93 4.10 28.78
N VAL A 2 17.76 4.29 27.48
CA VAL A 2 16.49 4.53 26.77
C VAL A 2 16.80 4.37 25.28
N ASP A 3 17.02 3.13 24.83
CA ASP A 3 17.13 2.77 23.41
C ASP A 3 15.79 2.16 22.95
N GLY A 4 14.69 2.89 23.21
CA GLY A 4 13.31 2.38 23.15
C GLY A 4 12.40 3.05 22.11
N CYS A 5 12.94 3.79 21.14
CA CYS A 5 12.11 4.50 20.15
C CYS A 5 12.63 4.26 18.73
N ASN A 6 12.56 3.02 18.24
CA ASN A 6 13.04 2.68 16.90
C ASN A 6 11.92 2.72 15.86
N LEU A 7 11.21 3.85 15.75
CA LEU A 7 10.52 4.16 14.50
C LEU A 7 11.58 4.43 13.44
N SER A 8 11.39 3.86 12.25
CA SER A 8 12.36 4.03 11.16
C SER A 8 12.43 5.47 10.64
N ASN A 9 11.36 6.26 10.83
CA ASN A 9 11.32 7.69 10.54
C ASN A 9 10.34 8.41 11.49
N TYR A 10 10.54 9.70 11.72
CA TYR A 10 9.61 10.54 12.49
C TYR A 10 8.38 10.98 11.69
N ASN A 11 8.44 10.95 10.36
CA ASN A 11 7.31 11.23 9.48
C ASN A 11 6.46 9.95 9.28
N VAL A 12 5.36 9.87 10.02
CA VAL A 12 4.35 8.81 9.90
C VAL A 12 3.31 9.21 8.86
N THR A 13 3.08 8.34 7.88
CA THR A 13 2.15 8.57 6.76
C THR A 13 0.79 7.91 6.99
N GLU A 14 0.77 6.73 7.62
CA GLU A 14 -0.45 6.00 7.94
C GLU A 14 -0.23 5.05 9.14
N ILE A 15 -1.30 4.80 9.91
CA ILE A 15 -1.35 3.80 10.96
C ILE A 15 -2.51 2.85 10.64
N LEU A 16 -2.24 1.55 10.65
CA LEU A 16 -3.24 0.50 10.48
C LEU A 16 -3.26 -0.38 11.73
N VAL A 17 -4.47 -0.64 12.24
CA VAL A 17 -4.72 -1.76 13.16
C VAL A 17 -5.43 -2.83 12.36
N ASP A 18 -4.79 -3.98 12.20
CA ASP A 18 -5.36 -5.08 11.42
C ASP A 18 -6.44 -5.84 12.21
N SER A 19 -7.08 -6.79 11.54
CA SER A 19 -8.14 -7.65 12.11
C SER A 19 -7.68 -8.53 13.27
N LYS A 20 -6.36 -8.72 13.44
CA LYS A 20 -5.74 -9.46 14.54
C LYS A 20 -5.31 -8.55 15.69
N GLY A 21 -5.42 -7.23 15.53
CA GLY A 21 -4.98 -6.23 16.49
C GLY A 21 -3.49 -5.92 16.43
N GLU A 22 -2.79 -6.32 15.36
CA GLU A 22 -1.43 -5.88 15.08
C GLU A 22 -1.46 -4.43 14.60
N ILE A 23 -0.51 -3.62 15.07
CA ILE A 23 -0.43 -2.20 14.73
C ILE A 23 0.75 -1.99 13.80
N TYR A 24 0.46 -1.53 12.59
CA TYR A 24 1.40 -1.22 11.54
C TYR A 24 1.54 0.30 11.38
N ILE A 25 2.77 0.77 11.18
CA ILE A 25 3.11 2.19 11.08
C ILE A 25 3.90 2.39 9.79
N ALA A 26 3.24 2.99 8.81
CA ALA A 26 3.86 3.42 7.55
C ALA A 26 4.60 4.74 7.77
N THR A 27 5.79 4.83 7.18
CA THR A 27 6.64 6.01 7.28
C THR A 27 7.32 6.32 5.94
N GLU A 28 7.94 7.48 5.84
CA GLU A 28 8.73 7.86 4.66
C GLU A 28 10.03 7.04 4.50
N ASP A 29 10.42 6.25 5.53
CA ASP A 29 11.53 5.30 5.43
C ASP A 29 11.18 3.98 6.14
N GLY A 30 10.18 3.29 5.65
CA GLY A 30 9.88 1.90 5.98
C GLY A 30 8.51 1.67 6.60
N LEU A 31 8.16 0.40 6.69
CA LEU A 31 6.98 -0.09 7.40
C LEU A 31 7.43 -0.69 8.74
N ASN A 32 6.77 -0.31 9.82
CA ASN A 32 7.07 -0.79 11.16
C ASN A 32 5.88 -1.52 11.75
N ILE A 33 6.13 -2.43 12.69
CA ILE A 33 5.12 -3.07 13.53
C ILE A 33 5.39 -2.75 15.00
N TYR A 34 4.35 -2.48 15.77
CA TYR A 34 4.46 -2.26 17.21
C TYR A 34 4.50 -3.60 17.96
N ASN A 35 5.53 -3.78 18.78
CA ASN A 35 5.66 -4.91 19.69
C ASN A 35 5.20 -4.49 21.09
N LYS A 36 3.98 -4.89 21.44
CA LYS A 36 3.33 -4.57 22.72
C LYS A 36 4.06 -5.11 23.96
N ASP A 37 4.81 -6.22 23.82
CA ASP A 37 5.47 -6.87 24.96
C ASP A 37 6.75 -6.14 25.35
N ARG A 38 7.39 -5.49 24.37
CA ARG A 38 8.65 -4.74 24.53
C ARG A 38 8.47 -3.23 24.51
N ASP A 39 7.25 -2.75 24.26
CA ASP A 39 6.92 -1.33 24.07
C ASP A 39 7.88 -0.65 23.07
N ASN A 40 8.03 -1.26 21.90
CA ASN A 40 8.93 -0.77 20.86
C ASN A 40 8.38 -1.03 19.44
N PHE A 41 9.11 -0.52 18.44
CA PHE A 41 8.80 -0.71 17.03
C PHE A 41 9.88 -1.54 16.36
N GLU A 42 9.44 -2.46 15.50
CA GLU A 42 10.31 -3.31 14.69
C GLU A 42 10.07 -2.99 13.22
N ARG A 43 11.14 -2.64 12.48
CA ARG A 43 11.05 -2.36 11.05
C ARG A 43 10.92 -3.67 10.28
N LEU A 44 9.95 -3.74 9.37
CA LEU A 44 9.68 -4.89 8.51
C LEU A 44 10.30 -4.69 7.12
N TYR A 45 10.61 -5.81 6.45
CA TYR A 45 10.94 -5.86 5.01
C TYR A 45 12.14 -5.00 4.58
N ASN A 46 13.18 -5.00 5.43
CA ASN A 46 14.44 -4.30 5.16
C ASN A 46 15.22 -4.94 3.99
N SER A 47 15.97 -4.11 3.28
CA SER A 47 16.61 -4.37 1.99
C SER A 47 17.73 -5.42 1.97
N SER A 48 17.99 -6.17 3.05
CA SER A 48 19.05 -7.17 3.07
C SER A 48 18.74 -8.39 2.18
N GLU A 49 17.48 -8.60 1.82
CA GLU A 49 17.03 -9.62 0.88
C GLU A 49 16.04 -9.01 -0.11
N GLU A 50 16.44 -8.81 -1.37
CA GLU A 50 15.62 -8.14 -2.40
C GLU A 50 14.24 -8.79 -2.64
N LYS A 51 14.14 -10.11 -2.42
CA LYS A 51 12.87 -10.86 -2.57
C LYS A 51 11.88 -10.61 -1.43
N SER A 52 12.39 -10.18 -0.29
CA SER A 52 11.63 -9.96 0.95
C SER A 52 11.46 -8.47 1.25
N SER A 53 11.90 -7.58 0.36
CA SER A 53 11.79 -6.13 0.52
C SER A 53 10.56 -5.57 -0.20
N LEU A 54 10.02 -4.48 0.34
CA LEU A 54 9.05 -3.65 -0.37
C LEU A 54 9.67 -3.05 -1.64
N SER A 55 8.84 -2.69 -2.62
CA SER A 55 9.27 -2.05 -3.86
C SER A 55 9.94 -0.68 -3.64
N SER A 56 9.46 0.08 -2.64
CA SER A 56 10.15 1.25 -2.09
C SER A 56 9.98 1.28 -0.56
N GLN A 57 10.95 1.89 0.12
CA GLN A 57 10.87 2.13 1.57
C GLN A 57 10.03 3.37 1.89
N PHE A 58 9.73 4.23 0.92
CA PHE A 58 8.81 5.34 1.13
C PHE A 58 7.38 4.83 1.03
N VAL A 59 6.73 4.62 2.18
CA VAL A 59 5.39 4.07 2.27
C VAL A 59 4.38 5.18 2.50
N TYR A 60 3.39 5.28 1.61
CA TYR A 60 2.32 6.28 1.71
C TYR A 60 1.05 5.72 2.33
N SER A 61 0.73 4.46 2.03
CA SER A 61 -0.52 3.88 2.49
C SER A 61 -0.42 2.38 2.76
N ILE A 62 -1.20 1.91 3.73
CA ILE A 62 -1.37 0.51 4.08
C ILE A 62 -2.82 0.21 4.44
N VAL A 63 -3.36 -0.88 3.87
CA VAL A 63 -4.70 -1.40 4.20
C VAL A 63 -4.68 -2.92 4.30
N GLU A 64 -5.60 -3.48 5.09
CA GLU A 64 -5.89 -4.92 5.10
C GLU A 64 -7.08 -5.22 4.19
N ASP A 65 -6.97 -6.26 3.36
CA ASP A 65 -8.10 -6.76 2.57
C ASP A 65 -8.96 -7.78 3.34
N SER A 66 -10.11 -8.15 2.78
CA SER A 66 -11.04 -9.13 3.36
C SER A 66 -10.45 -10.54 3.52
N TYR A 67 -9.30 -10.83 2.90
CA TYR A 67 -8.57 -12.08 3.01
C TYR A 67 -7.42 -11.99 4.05
N GLY A 68 -7.27 -10.85 4.71
CA GLY A 68 -6.23 -10.57 5.69
C GLY A 68 -4.85 -10.31 5.07
N ASN A 69 -4.76 -10.09 3.76
CA ASN A 69 -3.50 -9.64 3.15
C ASN A 69 -3.33 -8.14 3.39
N LEU A 70 -2.08 -7.72 3.54
CA LEU A 70 -1.76 -6.30 3.62
C LEU A 70 -1.40 -5.79 2.23
N TRP A 71 -1.97 -4.65 1.87
CA TRP A 71 -1.64 -3.91 0.66
C TRP A 71 -0.90 -2.65 1.05
N VAL A 72 0.26 -2.42 0.43
CA VAL A 72 1.18 -1.33 0.77
C VAL A 72 1.48 -0.52 -0.48
N GLY A 73 1.02 0.73 -0.48
CA GLY A 73 1.25 1.72 -1.52
C GLY A 73 2.53 2.50 -1.23
N THR A 74 3.43 2.54 -2.21
CA THR A 74 4.75 3.16 -2.08
C THR A 74 5.00 4.18 -3.18
N GLU A 75 6.12 4.90 -3.08
CA GLU A 75 6.59 5.80 -4.14
C GLU A 75 6.87 5.08 -5.47
N ASP A 76 7.20 3.78 -5.42
CA ASP A 76 7.52 2.99 -6.62
C ASP A 76 6.86 1.60 -6.59
N GLY A 77 5.53 1.59 -6.72
CA GLY A 77 4.73 0.39 -6.92
C GLY A 77 3.79 0.06 -5.75
N LEU A 78 2.92 -0.92 -6.01
CA LEU A 78 2.00 -1.51 -5.05
C LEU A 78 2.53 -2.87 -4.60
N ASN A 79 2.50 -3.14 -3.30
CA ASN A 79 2.95 -4.40 -2.72
C ASN A 79 1.78 -5.12 -2.04
N LYS A 80 1.62 -6.41 -2.31
CA LYS A 80 0.73 -7.30 -1.55
C LYS A 80 1.57 -8.21 -0.68
N ILE A 81 1.39 -8.13 0.63
CA ILE A 81 1.98 -9.05 1.60
C ILE A 81 0.94 -10.13 1.87
N VAL A 82 1.24 -11.35 1.42
CA VAL A 82 0.35 -12.50 1.58
C VAL A 82 0.32 -12.94 3.03
N ASN A 83 -0.87 -13.01 3.63
CA ASN A 83 -1.04 -13.27 5.05
C ASN A 83 -0.39 -14.59 5.52
N SER A 84 -0.55 -15.65 4.72
CA SER A 84 -0.14 -17.02 5.08
C SER A 84 1.36 -17.29 4.91
N SER A 85 1.98 -16.74 3.87
CA SER A 85 3.39 -17.00 3.52
C SER A 85 4.32 -15.84 3.85
N LYS A 86 3.78 -14.64 4.11
CA LYS A 86 4.52 -13.37 4.16
C LYS A 86 5.28 -13.04 2.87
N GLU A 87 4.93 -13.71 1.76
CA GLU A 87 5.44 -13.40 0.43
C GLU A 87 4.99 -11.99 0.00
N ILE A 88 5.88 -11.27 -0.67
CA ILE A 88 5.60 -9.95 -1.23
C ILE A 88 5.42 -10.09 -2.74
N ILE A 89 4.22 -9.78 -3.22
CA ILE A 89 3.90 -9.67 -4.65
C ILE A 89 3.92 -8.19 -5.02
N LYS A 90 4.73 -7.81 -6.00
CA LYS A 90 4.90 -6.43 -6.45
C LYS A 90 4.12 -6.19 -7.73
N TYR A 91 3.38 -5.09 -7.79
CA TYR A 91 2.63 -4.63 -8.94
C TYR A 91 3.24 -3.30 -9.41
N TYR A 92 3.55 -3.24 -10.71
CA TYR A 92 4.14 -2.09 -11.37
C TYR A 92 3.31 -1.69 -12.59
N SER A 93 3.31 -0.40 -12.89
CA SER A 93 2.77 0.17 -14.10
C SER A 93 3.55 -0.32 -15.30
N ASN A 94 2.84 -0.76 -16.33
CA ASN A 94 3.40 -1.15 -17.61
C ASN A 94 2.36 -0.99 -18.73
N GLU A 95 2.75 -1.32 -19.96
CA GLU A 95 1.88 -1.17 -21.15
C GLU A 95 0.71 -2.18 -21.20
N SER A 96 0.60 -3.11 -20.24
CA SER A 96 -0.51 -4.06 -20.15
C SER A 96 -1.77 -3.38 -19.64
N VAL A 97 -2.89 -3.69 -20.27
CA VAL A 97 -4.23 -3.27 -19.85
C VAL A 97 -4.63 -3.78 -18.45
N ASN A 98 -3.95 -4.81 -17.94
CA ASN A 98 -4.17 -5.36 -16.59
C ASN A 98 -2.99 -5.01 -15.66
N SER A 99 -2.61 -3.75 -15.61
CA SER A 99 -1.58 -3.22 -14.72
C SER A 99 -2.06 -1.94 -14.04
N ILE A 100 -1.41 -1.55 -12.95
CA ILE A 100 -1.69 -0.26 -12.30
C ILE A 100 -1.28 0.89 -13.24
N SER A 101 -1.99 2.01 -13.19
CA SER A 101 -1.78 3.12 -14.13
C SER A 101 -0.54 3.99 -13.87
N ASP A 102 0.06 3.88 -12.68
CA ASP A 102 1.19 4.68 -12.21
C ASP A 102 1.84 3.94 -11.03
N ASN A 103 3.17 4.02 -10.90
CA ASN A 103 3.90 3.41 -9.80
C ASN A 103 3.73 4.20 -8.49
N PHE A 104 3.46 5.50 -8.57
CA PHE A 104 3.38 6.33 -7.39
C PHE A 104 2.00 6.18 -6.74
N ILE A 105 1.92 5.37 -5.68
CA ILE A 105 0.67 5.03 -5.00
C ILE A 105 0.50 5.87 -3.74
N PHE A 106 -0.47 6.78 -3.75
CA PHE A 106 -0.74 7.65 -2.60
C PHE A 106 -1.69 7.04 -1.58
N LYS A 107 -2.74 6.37 -2.07
CA LYS A 107 -3.82 5.94 -1.19
C LYS A 107 -4.37 4.60 -1.62
N LEU A 108 -4.65 3.78 -0.61
CA LEU A 108 -5.32 2.51 -0.78
C LEU A 108 -6.62 2.50 0.02
N TYR A 109 -7.62 1.80 -0.51
CA TYR A 109 -8.86 1.53 0.21
C TYR A 109 -9.41 0.17 -0.20
N ALA A 110 -9.52 -0.77 0.75
CA ALA A 110 -10.17 -2.04 0.55
C ALA A 110 -11.66 -1.92 0.91
N ASP A 111 -12.55 -2.24 -0.03
CA ASP A 111 -13.99 -2.20 0.20
C ASP A 111 -14.57 -3.56 0.60
N LYS A 112 -15.83 -3.56 1.05
CA LYS A 112 -16.54 -4.77 1.49
C LYS A 112 -16.95 -5.71 0.35
N SER A 113 -16.73 -5.32 -0.90
CA SER A 113 -17.08 -6.07 -2.10
C SER A 113 -15.84 -6.71 -2.75
N ASP A 114 -14.76 -6.85 -1.98
CA ASP A 114 -13.49 -7.42 -2.40
C ASP A 114 -12.82 -6.65 -3.55
N ASN A 115 -12.95 -5.32 -3.54
CA ASN A 115 -12.17 -4.45 -4.41
C ASN A 115 -11.12 -3.68 -3.59
N LEU A 116 -9.95 -3.52 -4.20
CA LEU A 116 -8.93 -2.58 -3.75
C LEU A 116 -8.94 -1.37 -4.69
N TRP A 117 -9.23 -0.21 -4.11
CA TRP A 117 -9.15 1.09 -4.77
C TRP A 117 -7.75 1.67 -4.56
N ILE A 118 -7.11 2.08 -5.65
CA ILE A 118 -5.70 2.46 -5.70
C ILE A 118 -5.61 3.87 -6.30
N GLY A 119 -5.44 4.86 -5.43
CA GLY A 119 -5.23 6.26 -5.81
C GLY A 119 -3.78 6.50 -6.17
N THR A 120 -3.54 7.02 -7.37
CA THR A 120 -2.19 7.28 -7.89
C THR A 120 -1.89 8.77 -8.03
N TYR A 121 -0.61 9.11 -8.25
CA TYR A 121 -0.19 10.50 -8.44
C TYR A 121 -0.82 11.15 -9.66
N SER A 122 -0.67 10.48 -10.81
CA SER A 122 -1.00 11.06 -12.11
C SER A 122 -1.81 10.13 -13.01
N GLY A 123 -1.86 8.84 -12.68
CA GLY A 123 -2.59 7.83 -13.43
C GLY A 123 -4.09 7.73 -13.09
N GLY A 124 -4.59 8.55 -12.17
CA GLY A 124 -5.98 8.49 -11.71
C GLY A 124 -6.23 7.41 -10.67
N LEU A 125 -7.38 6.76 -10.75
CA LEU A 125 -7.85 5.76 -9.79
C LEU A 125 -7.90 4.38 -10.45
N ASN A 126 -7.23 3.40 -9.86
CA ASN A 126 -7.38 2.00 -10.27
C ASN A 126 -8.31 1.27 -9.31
N LYS A 127 -9.06 0.30 -9.83
CA LYS A 127 -9.84 -0.63 -9.06
C LYS A 127 -9.37 -2.04 -9.40
N LEU A 128 -8.76 -2.70 -8.42
CA LEU A 128 -8.34 -4.09 -8.51
C LEU A 128 -9.43 -4.97 -7.89
N ASN A 129 -9.96 -5.91 -8.66
CA ASN A 129 -10.82 -6.96 -8.14
C ASN A 129 -9.95 -8.05 -7.50
N LEU A 130 -10.10 -8.25 -6.19
CA LEU A 130 -9.23 -9.15 -5.43
C LEU A 130 -9.47 -10.64 -5.74
N LYS A 131 -10.61 -10.99 -6.35
CA LYS A 131 -10.94 -12.37 -6.76
C LYS A 131 -10.37 -12.70 -8.14
N THR A 132 -10.49 -11.79 -9.09
CA THR A 132 -10.11 -12.02 -10.50
C THR A 132 -8.72 -11.51 -10.84
N ASN A 133 -8.15 -10.64 -10.01
CA ASN A 133 -6.94 -9.84 -10.29
C ASN A 133 -7.07 -8.94 -11.53
N GLU A 134 -8.30 -8.60 -11.92
CA GLU A 134 -8.57 -7.65 -12.98
C GLU A 134 -8.47 -6.22 -12.44
N ILE A 135 -7.81 -5.35 -13.21
CA ILE A 135 -7.61 -3.94 -12.92
C ILE A 135 -8.41 -3.13 -13.93
N GLU A 136 -9.26 -2.24 -13.40
CA GLU A 136 -9.94 -1.21 -14.17
C GLU A 136 -9.37 0.17 -13.79
N THR A 137 -9.01 0.98 -14.78
CA THR A 137 -8.48 2.34 -14.55
C THR A 137 -9.53 3.39 -14.90
N PHE A 138 -9.77 4.29 -13.96
CA PHE A 138 -10.59 5.49 -14.11
C PHE A 138 -9.67 6.70 -14.22
N ILE A 139 -9.72 7.37 -15.37
CA ILE A 139 -8.97 8.61 -15.65
C ILE A 139 -9.97 9.73 -15.89
N ASN A 140 -9.62 10.96 -15.51
CA ASN A 140 -10.35 12.16 -15.91
C ASN A 140 -10.39 12.24 -17.44
N ASP A 141 -11.60 12.28 -17.99
CA ASP A 141 -11.84 12.61 -19.38
C ASP A 141 -12.72 13.87 -19.40
N PRO A 142 -12.15 15.05 -19.72
CA PRO A 142 -12.89 16.31 -19.72
C PRO A 142 -14.02 16.36 -20.77
N LYS A 143 -14.18 15.33 -21.60
CA LYS A 143 -15.28 15.19 -22.57
C LYS A 143 -16.39 14.22 -22.12
N LYS A 144 -16.26 13.60 -20.93
CA LYS A 144 -17.22 12.62 -20.40
C LYS A 144 -17.64 13.02 -18.98
N ASP A 145 -18.90 13.45 -18.84
CA ASP A 145 -19.50 13.93 -17.58
C ASP A 145 -19.52 12.89 -16.43
N SER A 146 -19.15 11.63 -16.69
CA SER A 146 -19.06 10.54 -15.70
C SER A 146 -17.63 10.19 -15.28
N SER A 147 -16.63 11.03 -15.59
CA SER A 147 -15.23 10.78 -15.26
C SER A 147 -14.83 11.39 -13.91
N ILE A 148 -13.76 10.86 -13.29
CA ILE A 148 -13.25 11.37 -12.02
C ILE A 148 -12.86 12.85 -12.13
N PRO A 149 -13.05 13.69 -11.09
CA PRO A 149 -12.86 15.14 -11.19
C PRO A 149 -11.40 15.58 -11.37
N GLY A 150 -10.43 14.67 -11.20
CA GLY A 150 -9.01 14.91 -11.45
C GLY A 150 -8.19 13.61 -11.37
N ASN A 151 -6.97 13.62 -11.92
CA ASN A 151 -6.08 12.44 -11.97
C ASN A 151 -5.17 12.28 -10.75
N PHE A 152 -5.25 13.23 -9.81
CA PHE A 152 -4.50 13.22 -8.55
C PHE A 152 -5.43 12.84 -7.41
N VAL A 153 -5.21 11.69 -6.78
CA VAL A 153 -6.05 11.16 -5.70
C VAL A 153 -5.22 10.98 -4.43
N ARG A 154 -5.38 11.90 -3.47
CA ARG A 154 -4.54 11.98 -2.25
C ARG A 154 -5.30 11.82 -0.93
N TYR A 155 -6.63 11.92 -0.92
CA TYR A 155 -7.44 11.98 0.30
C TYR A 155 -8.50 10.88 0.33
#